data_AF-A0A955LYF7-F1
#
_entry.id   AF-A0A955LYF7-F1
#
_cell.length_a   1.000
_cell.length_b   1.000
_cell.length_c   1.000
_cell.angle_alpha   90.00
_cell.angle_beta   90.00
_cell.angle_gamma   90.00
#
_symmetry.space_group_name_H-M   'P 1'
#
loop_
_entity.id
_entity.type
_entity.pdbx_description
1 polymer ?
#
loop_
_entity_poly.entity_id
_entity_poly.type
_entity_poly.pdbx_seq_one_letter_code
_entity_poly.pdbx_strand_id
1 'polypeptide(L)'
;KTFRYWSPRKIKEMVRKQKGLILNAGRCLKEKGVLVYSTCTFAPEENEGVISWFLRKTDGMFVLEDINTSDIEIYPPALEWMDKIYNPDIQKCVRILPTETMDGFFVAKLRKVKG
;
A
#
# COMPACT_ATOMS: atom_id res chain seq x y z
N LYS A 1 -17.41 -17.38 -6.53
CA LYS A 1 -17.32 -17.68 -5.07
C LYS A 1 -15.88 -18.09 -4.75
N THR A 2 -15.03 -17.13 -4.39
CA THR A 2 -13.56 -17.21 -4.55
C THR A 2 -12.83 -17.21 -3.20
N PHE A 3 -13.41 -17.79 -2.15
CA PHE A 3 -12.77 -17.82 -0.82
C PHE A 3 -11.79 -18.99 -0.63
N ARG A 4 -11.70 -19.94 -1.58
CA ARG A 4 -10.80 -21.11 -1.49
C ARG A 4 -9.30 -20.76 -1.48
N TYR A 5 -8.93 -19.60 -2.02
CA TYR A 5 -7.53 -19.18 -2.12
C TYR A 5 -7.04 -18.35 -0.92
N TRP A 6 -7.96 -17.94 -0.06
CA TRP A 6 -7.63 -17.13 1.10
C TRP A 6 -7.18 -18.03 2.26
N SER A 7 -5.98 -17.76 2.79
CA SER A 7 -5.49 -18.34 4.05
C SER A 7 -4.46 -17.41 4.67
N PRO A 8 -4.28 -17.41 6.00
CA PRO A 8 -3.23 -16.63 6.66
C PRO A 8 -1.83 -16.92 6.10
N ARG A 9 -1.58 -18.18 5.71
CA ARG A 9 -0.35 -18.60 5.03
C ARG A 9 -0.17 -17.87 3.70
N LYS A 10 -1.25 -17.77 2.90
CA LYS A 10 -1.20 -17.11 1.60
C LYS A 10 -0.99 -15.61 1.71
N ILE A 11 -1.67 -14.94 2.65
CA ILE A 11 -1.45 -13.51 2.95
C ILE A 11 0.03 -13.29 3.27
N LYS A 12 0.60 -14.08 4.20
CA LYS A 12 2.01 -13.96 4.57
C LYS A 12 2.97 -14.18 3.39
N GLU A 13 2.64 -15.10 2.48
CA GLU A 13 3.39 -15.32 1.24
C GLU A 13 3.32 -14.09 0.32
N MET A 14 2.12 -13.52 0.10
CA MET A 14 1.91 -12.36 -0.76
C MET A 14 2.60 -11.12 -0.21
N VAL A 15 2.46 -10.85 1.09
CA VAL A 15 3.16 -9.75 1.77
C VAL A 15 4.68 -9.84 1.54
N ARG A 16 5.27 -11.03 1.67
CA ARG A 16 6.72 -11.21 1.41
C ARG A 16 7.09 -10.86 -0.03
N LYS A 17 6.30 -11.30 -1.01
CA LYS A 17 6.53 -11.00 -2.43
C LYS A 17 6.36 -9.51 -2.72
N GLN A 18 5.26 -8.90 -2.27
CA GLN A 18 4.97 -7.47 -2.44
C GLN A 18 6.08 -6.60 -1.85
N LYS A 19 6.58 -6.93 -0.65
CA LYS A 19 7.72 -6.25 -0.02
C LYS A 19 8.99 -6.31 -0.85
N GLY A 20 9.28 -7.46 -1.47
CA GLY A 20 10.41 -7.59 -2.39
C GLY A 20 10.24 -6.74 -3.66
N LEU A 21 9.05 -6.78 -4.25
CA LEU A 21 8.72 -6.03 -5.46
C LEU A 21 8.81 -4.51 -5.25
N ILE A 22 8.15 -3.98 -4.22
CA ILE A 22 8.14 -2.53 -3.95
C ILE A 22 9.54 -2.02 -3.62
N LEU A 23 10.36 -2.81 -2.91
CA LEU A 23 11.75 -2.43 -2.60
C LEU A 23 12.61 -2.33 -3.86
N ASN A 24 12.51 -3.31 -4.76
CA ASN A 24 13.25 -3.28 -6.02
C ASN A 24 12.73 -2.17 -6.95
N ALA A 25 11.42 -1.96 -7.02
CA ALA A 25 10.84 -0.84 -7.76
C ALA A 25 11.42 0.49 -7.26
N GLY A 26 11.43 0.72 -5.94
CA GLY A 26 12.03 1.92 -5.34
C GLY A 26 13.50 2.13 -5.67
N ARG A 27 14.30 1.05 -5.79
CA ARG A 27 15.72 1.15 -6.20
C ARG A 27 15.89 1.61 -7.64
N CYS A 28 14.97 1.25 -8.53
CA CYS A 28 15.00 1.67 -9.93
C CYS A 28 14.60 3.13 -10.13
N LEU A 29 14.08 3.82 -9.12
CA LEU A 29 13.69 5.23 -9.22
C LEU A 29 14.90 6.16 -9.11
N LYS A 30 14.98 7.11 -10.04
CA LYS A 30 15.78 8.33 -9.88
C LYS A 30 15.24 9.19 -8.73
N GLU A 31 16.07 10.11 -8.22
CA GLU A 31 15.61 11.13 -7.29
C GLU A 31 14.40 11.89 -7.83
N LYS A 32 13.49 12.25 -6.93
CA LYS A 32 12.19 12.86 -7.25
C LYS A 32 11.27 11.98 -8.10
N GLY A 33 11.61 10.71 -8.34
CA GLY A 33 10.73 9.75 -9.01
C GLY A 33 9.48 9.43 -8.19
N VAL A 34 8.39 9.03 -8.87
CA VAL A 34 7.14 8.58 -8.25
C VAL A 34 7.05 7.06 -8.31
N LEU A 35 6.72 6.45 -7.18
CA LEU A 35 6.35 5.05 -7.08
C LEU A 35 4.88 4.98 -6.68
N VAL A 36 4.08 4.30 -7.50
CA VAL A 36 2.69 3.98 -7.15
C VAL A 36 2.63 2.50 -6.78
N TYR A 37 2.09 2.22 -5.60
CA TYR A 37 1.77 0.88 -5.13
C TYR A 37 0.26 0.72 -5.11
N SER A 38 -0.25 -0.38 -5.65
CA SER A 38 -1.68 -0.68 -5.63
C SER A 38 -1.96 -2.18 -5.55
N THR A 39 -3.11 -2.52 -4.99
CA THR A 39 -3.58 -3.90 -4.83
C THR A 39 -5.11 -3.97 -4.94
N CYS A 40 -5.64 -5.13 -5.33
CA CYS A 40 -7.08 -5.44 -5.32
C CYS A 40 -7.44 -6.39 -4.14
N THR A 41 -6.80 -6.19 -2.98
CA THR A 41 -7.03 -6.99 -1.76
C THR A 41 -7.50 -6.08 -0.63
N PHE A 42 -8.37 -6.60 0.22
CA PHE A 42 -8.83 -5.88 1.40
C PHE A 42 -7.87 -6.01 2.59
N ALA A 43 -6.96 -6.98 2.57
CA ALA A 43 -6.09 -7.33 3.69
C ALA A 43 -5.13 -6.18 4.09
N PRO A 44 -5.24 -5.60 5.30
CA PRO A 44 -4.36 -4.53 5.74
C PRO A 44 -2.88 -4.91 5.75
N GLU A 45 -2.56 -6.19 5.94
CA GLU A 45 -1.18 -6.68 5.91
C GLU A 45 -0.51 -6.51 4.53
N GLU A 46 -1.28 -6.65 3.46
CA GLU A 46 -0.84 -6.49 2.05
C GLU A 46 -0.84 -5.01 1.63
N ASN A 47 -1.54 -4.15 2.37
CA ASN A 47 -1.76 -2.75 2.03
C ASN A 47 -0.92 -1.85 2.93
N GLU A 48 -1.52 -1.30 3.99
CA GLU A 48 -0.88 -0.42 4.96
C GLU A 48 0.33 -1.08 5.61
N GLY A 49 0.26 -2.38 5.88
CA GLY A 49 1.38 -3.16 6.41
C GLY A 49 2.61 -3.21 5.50
N VAL A 50 2.41 -3.26 4.18
CA VAL A 50 3.52 -3.22 3.19
C VAL A 50 4.10 -1.81 3.11
N ILE A 51 3.25 -0.78 3.00
CA ILE A 51 3.68 0.62 2.92
C ILE A 51 4.41 1.06 4.19
N SER A 52 3.84 0.77 5.37
CA SER A 52 4.44 1.05 6.67
C SER A 52 5.83 0.41 6.79
N TRP A 53 5.96 -0.85 6.38
CA TRP A 53 7.23 -1.55 6.37
C TRP A 53 8.22 -0.93 5.38
N PHE A 54 7.78 -0.57 4.18
CA PHE A 54 8.63 0.01 3.15
C PHE A 54 9.23 1.34 3.62
N LEU A 55 8.39 2.25 4.13
CA LEU A 55 8.82 3.54 4.68
C LEU A 55 9.88 3.38 5.77
N ARG A 56 9.66 2.45 6.73
CA ARG A 56 10.66 2.13 7.77
C ARG A 56 11.94 1.56 7.17
N LYS A 57 11.83 0.65 6.20
CA LYS A 57 12.99 -0.04 5.60
C LYS A 57 13.87 0.90 4.79
N THR A 58 13.28 1.94 4.21
CA THR A 58 13.98 2.95 3.40
C THR A 58 14.38 4.20 4.16
N ASP A 59 14.16 4.24 5.48
CA ASP A 59 14.68 5.27 6.40
C ASP A 59 14.59 6.73 5.87
N GLY A 60 13.38 7.14 5.47
CA GLY A 60 13.13 8.51 5.00
C GLY A 60 13.60 8.83 3.57
N MET A 61 14.03 7.85 2.78
CA MET A 61 14.28 8.04 1.34
C MET A 61 12.99 8.27 0.54
N PHE A 62 11.84 7.83 1.06
CA PHE A 62 10.52 7.96 0.44
C PHE A 62 9.55 8.65 1.39
N VAL A 63 8.67 9.46 0.82
CA VAL A 63 7.55 10.12 1.53
C VAL A 63 6.24 9.83 0.81
N LEU A 64 5.14 9.74 1.55
CA LEU A 64 3.81 9.63 0.96
C LEU A 64 3.31 11.00 0.49
N GLU A 65 2.75 11.00 -0.72
CA GLU A 65 2.05 12.14 -1.31
C GLU A 65 0.54 11.88 -1.33
N ASP A 66 -0.23 12.94 -1.15
CA ASP A 66 -1.68 12.90 -1.30
C ASP A 66 -2.09 12.52 -2.73
N ILE A 67 -3.23 11.83 -2.81
CA ILE A 67 -3.84 11.37 -4.06
C ILE A 67 -5.14 12.17 -4.22
N ASN A 68 -5.30 12.84 -5.37
CA ASN A 68 -6.56 13.50 -5.69
C ASN A 68 -7.64 12.44 -5.93
N THR A 69 -8.72 12.53 -5.17
CA THR A 69 -9.85 11.58 -5.15
C THR A 69 -11.19 12.27 -5.34
N SER A 70 -11.23 13.51 -5.86
CA SER A 70 -12.46 14.30 -6.02
C SER A 70 -13.59 13.58 -6.77
N ASP A 71 -13.25 12.67 -7.68
CA ASP A 71 -14.21 11.95 -8.53
C ASP A 71 -14.38 10.46 -8.13
N ILE A 72 -13.85 10.04 -6.98
CA ILE A 72 -13.78 8.62 -6.59
C ILE A 72 -14.27 8.43 -5.16
N GLU A 73 -15.21 7.51 -4.96
CA GLU A 73 -15.63 7.11 -3.63
C GLU A 73 -14.53 6.30 -2.93
N ILE A 74 -14.09 6.82 -1.78
CA ILE A 74 -13.02 6.24 -0.97
C ILE A 74 -13.46 6.03 0.48
N TYR A 75 -12.73 5.17 1.16
CA TYR A 75 -12.83 4.99 2.60
C TYR A 75 -11.43 5.05 3.24
N PRO A 76 -11.33 5.41 4.54
CA PRO A 76 -10.04 5.64 5.16
C PRO A 76 -9.20 4.36 5.23
N PRO A 77 -7.86 4.46 5.09
CA PRO A 77 -6.96 3.34 5.32
C PRO A 77 -6.94 2.96 6.81
N ALA A 78 -6.58 1.72 7.09
CA ALA A 78 -6.41 1.23 8.45
C ALA A 78 -5.10 1.79 9.04
N LEU A 79 -5.17 2.59 10.10
CA LEU A 79 -3.99 3.09 10.81
C LEU A 79 -3.42 2.07 11.81
N GLU A 80 -4.25 1.11 12.22
CA GLU A 80 -3.89 0.01 13.11
C GLU A 80 -4.51 -1.31 12.65
N TRP A 81 -3.82 -2.41 12.92
CA TRP A 81 -4.32 -3.75 12.62
C TRP A 81 -3.60 -4.83 13.45
N MET A 82 -4.35 -5.68 14.15
CA MET A 82 -3.83 -6.80 14.97
C MET A 82 -2.61 -6.39 15.82
N ASP A 83 -2.82 -5.42 16.72
CA ASP A 83 -1.83 -4.86 17.64
C ASP A 83 -0.63 -4.14 17.00
N LYS A 84 -0.70 -3.87 15.68
CA LYS A 84 0.31 -3.09 14.97
C LYS A 84 -0.23 -1.72 14.66
N ILE A 85 0.43 -0.71 15.21
CA ILE A 85 0.24 0.68 14.81
C ILE A 85 1.12 0.92 13.58
N TYR A 86 0.51 1.44 12.51
CA TYR A 86 1.24 1.74 11.29
C TYR A 86 1.79 3.17 11.28
N ASN A 87 2.47 3.54 10.19
CA ASN A 87 3.06 4.87 10.07
C ASN A 87 1.91 5.88 9.91
N PRO A 88 1.89 7.00 10.65
CA PRO A 88 0.80 7.98 10.58
C PRO A 88 0.59 8.57 9.18
N ASP A 89 1.64 8.64 8.35
CA ASP A 89 1.54 9.14 6.97
C ASP A 89 0.65 8.27 6.07
N ILE A 90 0.29 7.05 6.50
CA ILE A 90 -0.61 6.15 5.78
C ILE A 90 -1.99 6.76 5.56
N GLN A 91 -2.40 7.76 6.34
CA GLN A 91 -3.61 8.53 6.08
C GLN A 91 -3.67 9.13 4.67
N LYS A 92 -2.52 9.29 3.99
CA LYS A 92 -2.41 9.76 2.59
C LYS A 92 -2.67 8.66 1.55
N CYS A 93 -2.68 7.40 1.97
CA CYS A 93 -3.10 6.29 1.13
C CYS A 93 -4.63 6.28 1.00
N VAL A 94 -5.13 5.69 -0.07
CA VAL A 94 -6.56 5.65 -0.34
C VAL A 94 -7.02 4.21 -0.54
N ARG A 95 -8.21 3.90 0.00
CA ARG A 95 -8.93 2.69 -0.35
C ARG A 95 -10.17 3.08 -1.14
N ILE A 96 -10.27 2.55 -2.35
CA ILE A 96 -11.38 2.81 -3.27
C ILE A 96 -12.46 1.78 -2.98
N LEU A 97 -13.70 2.25 -2.84
CA LEU A 97 -14.84 1.37 -2.65
C LEU A 97 -15.11 0.56 -3.92
N PRO A 98 -15.55 -0.72 -3.79
CA PRO A 98 -15.97 -1.49 -4.94
C PRO A 98 -17.21 -0.86 -5.59
N THR A 99 -17.30 -0.95 -6.90
CA THR A 99 -18.48 -0.56 -7.69
C THR A 99 -19.11 -1.81 -8.32
N GLU A 100 -20.21 -1.67 -9.06
CA GLU A 100 -20.80 -2.79 -9.80
C GLU A 100 -19.86 -3.38 -10.87
N THR A 101 -18.89 -2.59 -11.32
CA THR A 101 -17.96 -2.94 -12.41
C THR A 101 -16.51 -3.09 -11.97
N MET A 102 -16.18 -2.81 -10.70
CA MET A 102 -14.81 -2.81 -10.19
C MET A 102 -14.72 -3.33 -8.75
N ASP A 103 -13.75 -4.19 -8.48
CA ASP A 103 -13.40 -4.59 -7.11
C ASP A 103 -12.78 -3.42 -6.32
N GLY A 104 -12.79 -3.51 -4.99
CA GLY A 104 -12.14 -2.51 -4.15
C GLY A 104 -10.61 -2.52 -4.36
N PHE A 105 -10.00 -1.33 -4.33
CA PHE A 105 -8.55 -1.16 -4.51
C PHE A 105 -7.92 -0.41 -3.34
N PHE A 106 -6.64 -0.67 -3.11
CA PHE A 106 -5.77 0.18 -2.29
C PHE A 106 -4.74 0.85 -3.19
N VAL A 107 -4.46 2.13 -2.95
CA VAL A 107 -3.45 2.90 -3.69
C VAL A 107 -2.62 3.74 -2.73
N ALA A 108 -1.30 3.71 -2.92
CA ALA A 108 -0.34 4.56 -2.23
C ALA A 108 0.61 5.20 -3.26
N LYS A 109 0.85 6.51 -3.12
CA LYS A 109 1.73 7.28 -3.98
C LYS A 109 2.92 7.77 -3.17
N LEU A 110 4.13 7.35 -3.56
CA LEU A 110 5.36 7.69 -2.87
C LEU A 110 6.28 8.50 -3.77
N ARG A 111 6.95 9.49 -3.18
CA ARG A 111 8.02 10.27 -3.82
C ARG A 111 9.36 9.86 -3.25
N LYS A 112 10.33 9.56 -4.12
CA LYS A 112 11.73 9.42 -3.71
C LYS A 112 12.32 10.81 -3.46
N VAL A 113 12.72 11.09 -2.23
CA VAL A 113 13.25 12.41 -1.82
C VAL A 113 14.76 12.42 -1.62
N LYS A 114 15.40 11.25 -1.45
CA LYS A 114 16.86 11.12 -1.30
C LYS A 114 17.36 9.85 -2.02
N GLY A 115 18.53 9.95 -2.66
CA GLY A 115 19.19 8.90 -3.44
C GLY A 115 20.25 8.14 -2.67
#